data_AF-A0A255HW71-F1
#
_entry.id   AF-A0A255HW71-F1
#
_cell.length_a   1.000
_cell.length_b   1.000
_cell.length_c   1.000
_cell.angle_alpha   90.00
_cell.angle_beta   90.00
_cell.angle_gamma   90.00
#
_symmetry.space_group_name_H-M   'P 1'
#
loop_
_entity.id
_entity.type
_entity.pdbx_description
1 polymer ?
#
loop_
_entity_poly.entity_id
_entity_poly.type
_entity_poly.pdbx_seq_one_letter_code
_entity_poly.pdbx_strand_id
1 'polypeptide(L)'
;MGEQTPAEQQLAKGRQLHQQGKLIEAINAYQAAYKAQPSLAEAQHFQGLAMLELGQPAMGLGLLKLSLRQQPDNALFHHHLGNVMRGNDNDAALASYAQAARLAPQEHDYAIVHAELLLSRQRVPETILELERARALRPERWQTLQGLAELYYRSGQRTLALQRYEQALALHPALAQVCKVGFASPHPNQPERLSELEVSEQLQDFLRETDLHIIDDFLPDPAAWRAEALALPFEQQRYAGQNYPGSQTDGQPCQAIMERIATALGREIRFISPDNGSYRLSYADAMARTDIHVDNETGSNFNFYAGVLYLNPPEQCQGGTTFWRHQPSGWYRRLPEAQVKAGGYASFKDFQKRWLPNSKVQKFNELQERRDSWQALLEVPMRHNRLIMYQGHYFHSLSNVFGDSPDNGRLVQLFFFEVPD
;
A
#
# COMPACT_ATOMS: atom_id res chain seq x y z
N MET A 1 -4.75 11.57 55.65
CA MET A 1 -5.52 12.24 54.59
C MET A 1 -5.69 13.69 55.03
N GLY A 2 -5.06 14.64 54.34
CA GLY A 2 -5.20 16.06 54.66
C GLY A 2 -6.59 16.57 54.25
N GLU A 3 -7.23 17.38 55.09
CA GLU A 3 -8.50 18.03 54.76
C GLU A 3 -8.32 18.96 53.55
N GLN A 4 -9.23 18.86 52.58
CA GLN A 4 -9.27 19.76 51.43
C GLN A 4 -9.62 21.19 51.89
N THR A 5 -8.88 22.17 51.40
CA THR A 5 -9.13 23.60 51.69
C THR A 5 -10.51 24.03 51.15
N PRO A 6 -11.10 25.12 51.69
CA PRO A 6 -12.37 25.65 51.17
C PRO A 6 -12.33 25.95 49.66
N ALA A 7 -11.17 26.36 49.12
CA ALA A 7 -10.99 26.60 47.69
C ALA A 7 -11.04 25.29 46.88
N GLU A 8 -10.34 24.24 47.32
CA GLU A 8 -10.36 22.92 46.67
C GLU A 8 -11.74 22.26 46.72
N GLN A 9 -12.49 22.45 47.81
CA GLN A 9 -13.87 21.98 47.93
C GLN A 9 -14.79 22.65 46.89
N GLN A 10 -14.70 23.97 46.74
CA GLN A 10 -15.48 24.69 45.73
C GLN A 10 -15.06 24.32 44.31
N LEU A 11 -13.77 24.09 44.07
CA LEU A 11 -13.25 23.62 42.78
C LEU A 11 -13.81 22.24 42.43
N ALA A 12 -13.78 21.29 43.38
CA ALA A 12 -14.33 19.96 43.21
C ALA A 12 -15.85 19.99 42.94
N LYS A 13 -16.59 20.81 43.70
CA LYS A 13 -18.02 21.06 43.46
C LYS A 13 -18.28 21.63 42.07
N GLY A 14 -17.47 22.60 41.63
CA GLY A 14 -17.54 23.18 40.29
C GLY A 14 -17.39 22.12 39.20
N ARG A 15 -16.37 21.24 39.30
CA ARG A 15 -16.16 20.14 38.35
C ARG A 15 -17.35 19.18 38.30
N GLN A 16 -17.91 18.82 39.45
CA GLN A 16 -19.07 17.94 39.50
C GLN A 16 -20.31 18.56 38.85
N LEU A 17 -20.57 19.85 39.09
CA LEU A 17 -21.69 20.57 38.48
C LEU A 17 -21.50 20.73 36.97
N HIS A 18 -20.27 20.99 36.54
CA HIS A 18 -19.91 21.10 35.13
C HIS A 18 -20.17 19.79 34.39
N GLN A 19 -19.74 18.65 34.96
CA GLN A 19 -20.04 17.32 34.42
C GLN A 19 -21.55 17.01 34.32
N GLN A 20 -22.37 17.63 35.18
CA GLN A 20 -23.85 17.52 35.14
C GLN A 20 -24.50 18.47 34.12
N GLY A 21 -23.73 19.29 33.40
CA GLY A 21 -24.25 20.31 32.49
C GLY A 21 -24.84 21.54 33.18
N LYS A 22 -24.68 21.67 34.51
CA LYS A 22 -25.16 22.81 35.30
C LYS A 22 -24.15 23.96 35.23
N LEU A 23 -24.03 24.56 34.04
CA LEU A 23 -22.95 25.49 33.71
C LEU A 23 -22.93 26.74 34.60
N ILE A 24 -24.10 27.31 34.92
CA ILE A 24 -24.18 28.52 35.76
C ILE A 24 -23.74 28.22 37.19
N GLU A 25 -24.22 27.14 37.78
CA GLU A 25 -23.82 26.74 39.13
C GLU A 25 -22.33 26.35 39.19
N ALA A 26 -21.80 25.72 38.13
CA ALA A 26 -20.38 25.42 38.01
C ALA A 26 -19.52 26.70 37.98
N ILE A 27 -19.89 27.67 37.14
CA ILE A 27 -19.23 28.99 37.07
C ILE A 27 -19.21 29.66 38.44
N ASN A 28 -20.33 29.66 39.17
CA ASN A 28 -20.41 30.24 40.51
C ASN A 28 -19.47 29.53 41.51
N ALA A 29 -19.40 28.20 41.46
CA ALA A 29 -18.50 27.42 42.30
C ALA A 29 -17.02 27.69 41.96
N TYR A 30 -16.66 27.76 40.68
CA TYR A 30 -15.30 28.12 40.25
C TYR A 30 -14.92 29.55 40.67
N GLN A 31 -15.84 30.51 40.58
CA GLN A 31 -15.62 31.86 41.09
C GLN A 31 -15.42 31.89 42.62
N ALA A 32 -16.17 31.08 43.38
CA ALA A 32 -15.97 30.95 44.82
C ALA A 32 -14.60 30.34 45.15
N ALA A 33 -14.16 29.33 44.40
CA ALA A 33 -12.82 28.73 44.53
C ALA A 33 -11.72 29.77 44.27
N TYR A 34 -11.84 30.56 43.19
CA TYR A 34 -10.89 31.63 42.88
C TYR A 34 -10.87 32.74 43.93
N LYS A 35 -12.03 33.15 44.48
CA LYS A 35 -12.08 34.14 45.57
C LYS A 35 -11.42 33.63 46.85
N ALA A 36 -11.60 32.36 47.17
CA ALA A 36 -10.98 31.72 48.34
C ALA A 36 -9.46 31.59 48.16
N GLN A 37 -8.99 31.34 46.93
CA GLN A 37 -7.57 31.23 46.61
C GLN A 37 -7.27 31.76 45.20
N PRO A 38 -6.87 33.05 45.06
CA PRO A 38 -6.60 33.65 43.74
C PRO A 38 -5.43 33.02 42.97
N SER A 39 -4.53 32.30 43.66
CA SER A 39 -3.42 31.57 43.04
C SER A 39 -3.83 30.21 42.47
N LEU A 40 -5.08 29.77 42.67
CA LEU A 40 -5.59 28.49 42.19
C LEU A 40 -6.01 28.61 40.72
N ALA A 41 -5.02 28.52 39.83
CA ALA A 41 -5.21 28.72 38.39
C ALA A 41 -6.27 27.79 37.76
N GLU A 42 -6.44 26.57 38.29
CA GLU A 42 -7.49 25.62 37.86
C GLU A 42 -8.90 26.20 37.96
N ALA A 43 -9.19 26.99 39.01
CA ALA A 43 -10.52 27.57 39.19
C ALA A 43 -10.87 28.51 38.02
N GLN A 44 -9.94 29.37 37.62
CA GLN A 44 -10.13 30.24 36.46
C GLN A 44 -10.17 29.45 35.16
N HIS A 45 -9.34 28.41 35.05
CA HIS A 45 -9.28 27.56 33.87
C HIS A 45 -10.62 26.88 33.58
N PHE A 46 -11.18 26.16 34.56
CA PHE A 46 -12.46 25.47 34.39
C PHE A 46 -13.64 26.45 34.31
N GLN A 47 -13.57 27.62 34.97
CA GLN A 47 -14.53 28.70 34.72
C GLN A 47 -14.52 29.14 33.26
N GLY A 48 -13.32 29.27 32.65
CA GLY A 48 -13.16 29.59 31.25
C GLY A 48 -13.81 28.57 30.31
N LEU A 49 -13.63 27.27 30.58
CA LEU A 49 -14.27 26.19 29.83
C LEU A 49 -15.80 26.21 29.95
N ALA A 50 -16.32 26.37 31.17
CA ALA A 50 -17.77 26.46 31.38
C ALA A 50 -18.38 27.69 30.69
N MET A 51 -17.67 28.82 30.63
CA MET A 51 -18.10 30.01 29.89
C MET A 51 -18.13 29.78 28.37
N LEU A 52 -17.19 29.00 27.83
CA LEU A 52 -17.21 28.61 26.42
C LEU A 52 -18.43 27.75 26.08
N GLU A 53 -18.72 26.76 26.92
CA GLU A 53 -19.91 25.89 26.78
C GLU A 53 -21.22 26.66 26.92
N LEU A 54 -21.24 27.74 27.72
CA LEU A 54 -22.37 28.65 27.86
C LEU A 54 -22.54 29.62 26.68
N GLY A 55 -21.66 29.58 25.68
CA GLY A 55 -21.70 30.47 24.51
C GLY A 55 -21.10 31.86 24.74
N GLN A 56 -20.20 32.01 25.73
CA GLN A 56 -19.47 33.26 26.01
C GLN A 56 -17.96 33.15 25.68
N PRO A 57 -17.59 33.01 24.39
CA PRO A 57 -16.23 32.65 24.00
C PRO A 57 -15.17 33.71 24.34
N ALA A 58 -15.50 35.01 24.27
CA ALA A 58 -14.54 36.07 24.57
C ALA A 58 -14.11 36.06 26.05
N MET A 59 -15.09 35.91 26.95
CA MET A 59 -14.84 35.82 28.39
C MET A 59 -14.12 34.52 28.75
N GLY A 60 -14.59 33.39 28.20
CA GLY A 60 -13.97 32.09 28.44
C GLY A 60 -12.50 32.07 28.02
N LEU A 61 -12.19 32.55 26.82
CA LEU A 61 -10.81 32.64 26.34
C LEU A 61 -9.93 33.57 27.20
N GLY A 62 -10.48 34.69 27.67
CA GLY A 62 -9.78 35.58 28.60
C GLY A 62 -9.35 34.87 29.89
N LEU A 63 -10.23 34.04 30.45
CA LEU A 63 -9.96 33.24 31.65
C LEU A 63 -8.94 32.13 31.40
N LEU A 64 -9.02 31.44 30.25
CA LEU A 64 -8.00 30.45 29.86
C LEU A 64 -6.61 31.08 29.73
N LYS A 65 -6.49 32.26 29.09
CA LYS A 65 -5.22 32.99 29.00
C LYS A 65 -4.71 33.47 30.37
N LEU A 66 -5.60 33.82 31.31
CA LEU A 66 -5.22 34.19 32.68
C LEU A 66 -4.66 33.00 33.46
N SER A 67 -5.36 31.85 33.43
CA SER A 67 -4.88 30.62 34.09
C SER A 67 -3.51 30.18 33.55
N LEU A 68 -3.28 30.27 32.23
CA LEU A 68 -1.99 30.00 31.61
C LEU A 68 -0.89 30.99 32.02
N ARG A 69 -1.20 32.26 32.27
CA ARG A 69 -0.20 33.21 32.80
C ARG A 69 0.23 32.87 34.23
N GLN A 70 -0.65 32.27 35.03
CA GLN A 70 -0.32 31.84 36.39
C GLN A 70 0.45 30.51 36.39
N GLN A 71 0.11 29.60 35.48
CA GLN A 71 0.77 28.30 35.32
C GLN A 71 1.18 28.10 33.86
N PRO A 72 2.28 28.74 33.41
CA PRO A 72 2.72 28.69 32.01
C PRO A 72 3.18 27.29 31.56
N ASP A 73 3.55 26.43 32.51
CA ASP A 73 4.04 25.07 32.25
C ASP A 73 2.97 23.99 32.49
N ASN A 74 1.69 24.37 32.61
CA ASN A 74 0.60 23.41 32.73
C ASN A 74 0.18 22.87 31.35
N ALA A 75 0.58 21.62 31.06
CA ALA A 75 0.34 20.97 29.77
C ALA A 75 -1.16 20.86 29.42
N LEU A 76 -2.01 20.53 30.40
CA LEU A 76 -3.46 20.41 30.22
C LEU A 76 -4.06 21.75 29.78
N PHE A 77 -3.58 22.86 30.35
CA PHE A 77 -4.11 24.17 30.01
C PHE A 77 -3.78 24.56 28.57
N HIS A 78 -2.57 24.25 28.11
CA HIS A 78 -2.17 24.42 26.71
C HIS A 78 -3.00 23.54 25.77
N HIS A 79 -3.27 22.29 26.14
CA HIS A 79 -4.11 21.39 25.36
C HIS A 79 -5.54 21.94 25.21
N HIS A 80 -6.17 22.38 26.31
CA HIS A 80 -7.50 22.98 26.28
C HIS A 80 -7.54 24.29 25.49
N LEU A 81 -6.51 25.14 25.60
CA LEU A 81 -6.41 26.33 24.76
C LEU A 81 -6.31 25.97 23.27
N GLY A 82 -5.54 24.94 22.93
CA GLY A 82 -5.47 24.38 21.59
C GLY A 82 -6.84 23.94 21.07
N ASN A 83 -7.62 23.22 21.88
CA ASN A 83 -8.99 22.77 21.52
C ASN A 83 -9.90 23.96 21.20
N VAL A 84 -9.81 25.03 21.99
CA VAL A 84 -10.61 26.25 21.82
C VAL A 84 -10.19 27.04 20.58
N MET A 85 -8.92 27.00 20.22
CA MET A 85 -8.37 27.71 19.05
C MET A 85 -8.58 26.97 17.73
N ARG A 86 -8.68 25.63 17.77
CA ARG A 86 -8.85 24.79 16.57
C ARG A 86 -10.08 25.24 15.79
N GLY A 87 -9.91 25.49 14.48
CA GLY A 87 -10.96 25.99 13.59
C GLY A 87 -11.11 27.50 13.53
N ASN A 88 -10.67 28.25 14.55
CA ASN A 88 -10.68 29.72 14.57
C ASN A 88 -9.30 30.31 14.24
N ASP A 89 -8.28 29.93 14.99
CA ASP A 89 -6.89 30.31 14.79
C ASP A 89 -6.03 29.04 14.89
N ASN A 90 -5.88 28.38 13.75
CA ASN A 90 -5.17 27.11 13.68
C ASN A 90 -3.66 27.26 13.96
N ASP A 91 -3.07 28.44 13.80
CA ASP A 91 -1.65 28.66 14.13
C ASP A 91 -1.45 28.80 15.64
N ALA A 92 -2.34 29.55 16.31
CA ALA A 92 -2.35 29.61 17.78
C ALA A 92 -2.67 28.25 18.41
N ALA A 93 -3.59 27.48 17.80
CA ALA A 93 -3.90 26.12 18.22
C ALA A 93 -2.66 25.22 18.12
N LEU A 94 -1.94 25.30 17.00
CA LEU A 94 -0.74 24.50 16.77
C LEU A 94 0.36 24.81 17.79
N ALA A 95 0.61 26.09 18.07
CA ALA A 95 1.57 26.49 19.10
C ALA A 95 1.17 25.97 20.49
N SER A 96 -0.12 26.00 20.82
CA SER A 96 -0.63 25.51 22.11
C SER A 96 -0.50 23.99 22.23
N TYR A 97 -0.87 23.22 21.20
CA TYR A 97 -0.69 21.77 21.22
C TYR A 97 0.78 21.35 21.25
N ALA A 98 1.65 22.04 20.51
CA ALA A 98 3.10 21.82 20.57
C ALA A 98 3.64 22.01 21.99
N GLN A 99 3.17 23.06 22.68
CA GLN A 99 3.56 23.33 24.06
C GLN A 99 3.04 22.26 25.04
N ALA A 100 1.79 21.80 24.88
CA ALA A 100 1.24 20.72 25.67
C ALA A 100 2.05 19.42 25.52
N ALA A 101 2.34 19.02 24.27
CA ALA A 101 3.15 17.83 23.97
C ALA A 101 4.59 17.93 24.51
N ARG A 102 5.18 19.14 24.48
CA ARG A 102 6.51 19.39 25.04
C ARG A 102 6.56 19.30 26.56
N LEU A 103 5.55 19.84 27.24
CA LEU A 103 5.49 19.89 28.70
C LEU A 103 5.15 18.54 29.33
N ALA A 104 4.33 17.74 28.64
CA ALA A 104 3.97 16.40 29.08
C ALA A 104 4.31 15.37 27.99
N PRO A 105 5.61 15.09 27.76
CA PRO A 105 6.02 14.20 26.68
C PRO A 105 5.52 12.77 26.87
N GLN A 106 5.17 12.36 28.10
CA GLN A 106 4.60 11.04 28.40
C GLN A 106 3.10 10.95 28.11
N GLU A 107 2.42 12.09 27.92
CA GLU A 107 0.99 12.16 27.60
C GLU A 107 0.77 12.05 26.10
N HIS A 108 0.63 10.80 25.67
CA HIS A 108 0.55 10.43 24.27
C HIS A 108 -0.58 11.12 23.48
N ASP A 109 -1.74 11.37 24.11
CA ASP A 109 -2.88 12.02 23.43
C ASP A 109 -2.54 13.46 22.98
N TYR A 110 -1.67 14.17 23.71
CA TYR A 110 -1.24 15.51 23.32
C TYR A 110 -0.39 15.48 22.05
N ALA A 111 0.49 14.48 21.91
CA ALA A 111 1.29 14.28 20.71
C ALA A 111 0.41 13.93 19.49
N ILE A 112 -0.62 13.09 19.66
CA ILE A 112 -1.57 12.76 18.56
C ILE A 112 -2.30 14.02 18.08
N VAL A 113 -2.90 14.79 18.99
CA VAL A 113 -3.71 15.96 18.60
C VAL A 113 -2.82 17.03 17.95
N HIS A 114 -1.58 17.20 18.42
CA HIS A 114 -0.60 18.04 17.76
C HIS A 114 -0.29 17.53 16.34
N ALA A 115 -0.03 16.24 16.17
CA ALA A 115 0.26 15.62 14.88
C ALA A 115 -0.90 15.74 13.87
N GLU A 116 -2.15 15.56 14.31
CA GLU A 116 -3.34 15.78 13.46
C GLU A 116 -3.40 17.19 12.89
N LEU A 117 -3.09 18.20 13.70
CA LEU A 117 -3.12 19.59 13.25
C LEU A 117 -1.92 19.94 12.37
N LEU A 118 -0.74 19.34 12.60
CA LEU A 118 0.39 19.42 11.67
C LEU A 118 0.02 18.84 10.31
N LEU A 119 -0.70 17.71 10.30
CA LEU A 119 -1.10 17.02 9.08
C LEU A 119 -2.11 17.83 8.26
N SER A 120 -3.09 18.48 8.91
CA SER A 120 -4.05 19.36 8.21
C SER A 120 -3.37 20.57 7.54
N ARG A 121 -2.18 20.95 8.02
CA ARG A 121 -1.30 21.97 7.41
C ARG A 121 -0.27 21.40 6.45
N GLN A 122 -0.38 20.12 6.10
CA GLN A 122 0.55 19.39 5.22
C GLN A 122 2.01 19.39 5.71
N ARG A 123 2.25 19.58 7.03
CA ARG A 123 3.59 19.53 7.65
C ARG A 123 4.02 18.09 7.94
N VAL A 124 4.01 17.27 6.90
CA VAL A 124 4.16 15.80 6.98
C VAL A 124 5.44 15.35 7.71
N PRO A 125 6.64 15.94 7.49
CA PRO A 125 7.84 15.51 8.20
C PRO A 125 7.74 15.68 9.73
N GLU A 126 7.10 16.75 10.18
CA GLU A 126 6.93 17.06 11.60
C GLU A 126 5.86 16.19 12.23
N THR A 127 4.77 15.91 11.49
CA THR A 127 3.76 14.93 11.89
C THR A 127 4.38 13.56 12.13
N ILE A 128 5.24 13.08 11.22
CA ILE A 128 5.93 11.79 11.37
C ILE A 128 6.79 11.77 12.63
N LEU A 129 7.57 12.83 12.86
CA LEU A 129 8.44 12.94 14.04
C LEU A 129 7.64 12.83 15.35
N GLU A 130 6.51 13.53 15.44
CA GLU A 130 5.70 13.48 16.66
C GLU A 130 4.97 12.16 16.85
N LEU A 131 4.46 11.55 15.78
CA LEU A 131 3.84 10.23 15.90
C LEU A 131 4.85 9.12 16.22
N GLU A 132 6.10 9.21 15.76
CA GLU A 132 7.17 8.27 16.16
C GLU A 132 7.52 8.40 17.65
N ARG A 133 7.55 9.62 18.20
CA ARG A 133 7.68 9.84 19.64
C ARG A 133 6.49 9.27 20.40
N ALA A 134 5.28 9.53 19.92
CA ALA A 134 4.06 9.00 20.52
C ALA A 134 4.06 7.46 20.53
N ARG A 135 4.50 6.82 19.43
CA ARG A 135 4.65 5.37 19.31
C ARG A 135 5.66 4.80 20.31
N ALA A 136 6.79 5.47 20.54
CA ALA A 136 7.81 5.00 21.47
C ALA A 136 7.30 4.87 22.92
N LEU A 137 6.27 5.64 23.27
CA LEU A 137 5.70 5.70 24.63
C LEU A 137 4.53 4.74 24.85
N ARG A 138 3.77 4.46 23.78
CA ARG A 138 2.60 3.57 23.76
C ARG A 138 2.67 2.68 22.52
N PRO A 139 3.61 1.71 22.49
CA PRO A 139 3.82 0.85 21.34
C PRO A 139 2.61 -0.04 21.01
N GLU A 140 1.71 -0.26 21.96
CA GLU A 140 0.52 -1.10 21.85
C GLU A 140 -0.67 -0.42 21.15
N ARG A 141 -0.59 0.88 20.86
CA ARG A 141 -1.69 1.62 20.22
C ARG A 141 -1.61 1.51 18.70
N TRP A 142 -2.39 0.58 18.15
CA TRP A 142 -2.41 0.33 16.70
C TRP A 142 -2.79 1.56 15.86
N GLN A 143 -3.58 2.51 16.38
CA GLN A 143 -3.98 3.72 15.63
C GLN A 143 -2.79 4.62 15.29
N THR A 144 -1.82 4.74 16.20
CA THR A 144 -0.60 5.52 15.97
C THR A 144 0.26 4.86 14.90
N LEU A 145 0.35 3.53 14.93
CA LEU A 145 1.05 2.75 13.92
C LEU A 145 0.38 2.85 12.55
N GLN A 146 -0.96 2.78 12.49
CA GLN A 146 -1.74 2.99 11.27
C GLN A 146 -1.53 4.40 10.70
N GLY A 147 -1.58 5.44 11.54
CA GLY A 147 -1.37 6.82 11.14
C GLY A 147 0.04 7.08 10.60
N LEU A 148 1.07 6.54 11.27
CA LEU A 148 2.45 6.55 10.76
C LEU A 148 2.56 5.82 9.42
N ALA A 149 1.92 4.66 9.31
CA ALA A 149 1.98 3.86 8.11
C ALA A 149 1.40 4.61 6.89
N GLU A 150 0.24 5.25 7.06
CA GLU A 150 -0.39 6.09 6.03
C GLU A 150 0.50 7.26 5.62
N LEU A 151 1.14 7.93 6.59
CA LEU A 151 2.02 9.07 6.31
C LEU A 151 3.31 8.65 5.61
N TYR A 152 3.92 7.55 6.03
CA TYR A 152 5.07 6.98 5.35
C TYR A 152 4.70 6.55 3.93
N TYR A 153 3.50 5.99 3.72
CA TYR A 153 3.01 5.62 2.40
C TYR A 153 2.89 6.84 1.47
N ARG A 154 2.19 7.89 1.92
CA ARG A 154 2.04 9.15 1.16
C ARG A 154 3.37 9.86 0.89
N SER A 155 4.34 9.67 1.78
CA SER A 155 5.68 10.26 1.65
C SER A 155 6.64 9.40 0.81
N GLY A 156 6.17 8.32 0.18
CA GLY A 156 6.99 7.41 -0.62
C GLY A 156 7.91 6.47 0.20
N GLN A 157 7.86 6.53 1.53
CA GLN A 157 8.64 5.71 2.46
C GLN A 157 7.98 4.35 2.69
N ARG A 158 7.75 3.62 1.60
CA ARG A 158 6.91 2.42 1.53
C ARG A 158 7.36 1.28 2.45
N THR A 159 8.66 1.11 2.67
CA THR A 159 9.20 0.10 3.60
C THR A 159 8.83 0.41 5.05
N LEU A 160 8.94 1.67 5.47
CA LEU A 160 8.54 2.10 6.82
C LEU A 160 7.01 2.02 6.98
N ALA A 161 6.26 2.33 5.93
CA ALA A 161 4.81 2.19 5.93
C ALA A 161 4.38 0.74 6.21
N LEU A 162 4.94 -0.21 5.46
CA LEU A 162 4.64 -1.63 5.61
C LEU A 162 4.99 -2.15 7.01
N GLN A 163 6.18 -1.83 7.53
CA GLN A 163 6.59 -2.21 8.89
C GLN A 163 5.60 -1.70 9.95
N ARG A 164 5.13 -0.47 9.82
CA ARG A 164 4.17 0.13 10.78
C ARG A 164 2.80 -0.51 10.65
N TYR A 165 2.35 -0.83 9.43
CA TYR A 165 1.13 -1.58 9.22
C TYR A 165 1.17 -2.99 9.82
N GLU A 166 2.26 -3.73 9.61
CA GLU A 166 2.46 -5.06 10.23
C GLU A 166 2.35 -5.01 11.75
N GLN A 167 3.01 -4.02 12.37
CA GLN A 167 2.93 -3.80 13.81
C GLN A 167 1.50 -3.47 14.25
N ALA A 168 0.78 -2.62 13.51
CA ALA A 168 -0.60 -2.26 13.82
C ALA A 168 -1.53 -3.49 13.79
N LEU A 169 -1.35 -4.35 12.80
CA LEU A 169 -2.18 -5.52 12.55
C LEU A 169 -1.83 -6.70 13.47
N ALA A 170 -0.58 -6.81 13.92
CA ALA A 170 -0.21 -7.72 15.01
C ALA A 170 -0.95 -7.37 16.31
N LEU A 171 -1.18 -6.08 16.56
CA LEU A 171 -1.90 -5.58 17.74
C LEU A 171 -3.42 -5.64 17.57
N HIS A 172 -3.92 -5.46 16.34
CA HIS A 172 -5.35 -5.49 16.05
C HIS A 172 -5.64 -6.16 14.69
N PRO A 173 -5.70 -7.50 14.63
CA PRO A 173 -5.86 -8.26 13.38
C PRO A 173 -7.12 -7.90 12.56
N ALA A 174 -8.21 -7.51 13.21
CA ALA A 174 -9.43 -7.07 12.52
C ALA A 174 -9.24 -5.77 11.71
N LEU A 175 -8.12 -5.07 11.87
CA LEU A 175 -7.74 -4.00 10.95
C LEU A 175 -7.55 -4.48 9.53
N ALA A 176 -7.26 -5.77 9.30
CA ALA A 176 -7.13 -6.31 7.95
C ALA A 176 -8.42 -6.15 7.11
N GLN A 177 -9.57 -5.95 7.79
CA GLN A 177 -10.87 -5.71 7.16
C GLN A 177 -11.15 -4.22 6.91
N VAL A 178 -10.52 -3.31 7.67
CA VAL A 178 -10.82 -1.86 7.69
C VAL A 178 -9.69 -1.06 7.05
N CYS A 179 -8.46 -1.37 7.43
CA CYS A 179 -7.28 -0.99 6.69
C CYS A 179 -7.28 -1.90 5.46
N LYS A 180 -7.46 -1.34 4.25
CA LYS A 180 -7.20 -2.04 2.99
C LYS A 180 -5.70 -2.32 2.82
N VAL A 181 -5.08 -2.87 3.86
CA VAL A 181 -3.67 -3.21 3.94
C VAL A 181 -3.62 -4.68 3.57
N GLY A 182 -3.48 -4.90 2.28
CA GLY A 182 -3.37 -6.23 1.71
C GLY A 182 -2.12 -6.91 2.25
N PHE A 183 -2.31 -7.81 3.21
CA PHE A 183 -1.25 -8.73 3.59
C PHE A 183 -1.12 -9.88 2.60
N ALA A 184 0.07 -10.03 2.06
CA ALA A 184 0.80 -11.30 2.16
C ALA A 184 2.08 -11.00 2.96
N SER A 185 2.56 -11.96 3.76
CA SER A 185 3.65 -11.81 4.76
C SER A 185 4.98 -11.18 4.22
N PRO A 186 5.88 -10.67 5.09
CA PRO A 186 6.92 -9.71 4.69
C PRO A 186 8.38 -10.18 4.81
N HIS A 187 9.26 -9.75 3.88
CA HIS A 187 10.64 -9.25 4.13
C HIS A 187 11.36 -8.83 2.82
N PRO A 188 12.33 -7.87 2.75
CA PRO A 188 12.49 -6.55 3.37
C PRO A 188 12.82 -5.41 2.37
N ASN A 189 12.59 -5.53 1.06
CA ASN A 189 13.01 -4.48 0.12
C ASN A 189 12.00 -4.22 -0.99
N GLN A 190 11.06 -3.32 -0.69
CA GLN A 190 10.05 -2.69 -1.55
C GLN A 190 8.68 -3.39 -1.59
N PRO A 191 7.60 -2.77 -1.11
CA PRO A 191 6.25 -3.14 -1.52
C PRO A 191 5.76 -2.17 -2.59
N GLU A 192 5.83 -2.57 -3.86
CA GLU A 192 4.93 -2.03 -4.88
C GLU A 192 3.72 -2.96 -5.01
N ARG A 193 2.58 -2.55 -4.45
CA ARG A 193 1.26 -3.10 -4.77
C ARG A 193 0.26 -1.96 -5.02
N LEU A 194 -0.02 -1.72 -6.29
CA LEU A 194 -1.34 -1.75 -6.94
C LEU A 194 -2.57 -1.01 -6.33
N SER A 195 -2.43 -0.15 -5.32
CA SER A 195 -3.60 0.50 -4.70
C SER A 195 -3.75 2.00 -5.03
N GLU A 196 -3.73 2.34 -6.32
CA GLU A 196 -4.31 3.59 -6.86
C GLU A 196 -5.26 3.35 -8.04
N LEU A 197 -5.75 2.12 -8.25
CA LEU A 197 -6.83 1.90 -9.19
C LEU A 197 -8.16 2.10 -8.44
N GLU A 198 -8.96 3.08 -8.86
CA GLU A 198 -10.41 2.94 -8.80
C GLU A 198 -10.72 1.59 -9.47
N VAL A 199 -10.93 0.54 -8.67
CA VAL A 199 -11.13 -0.81 -9.18
C VAL A 199 -12.49 -0.83 -9.85
N SER A 200 -12.50 -0.63 -11.17
CA SER A 200 -13.70 -0.75 -11.98
C SER A 200 -14.36 -2.10 -11.70
N GLU A 201 -15.69 -2.16 -11.75
CA GLU A 201 -16.45 -3.41 -11.56
C GLU A 201 -15.88 -4.55 -12.43
N GLN A 202 -15.38 -4.20 -13.61
CA GLN A 202 -14.76 -5.09 -14.59
C GLN A 202 -13.41 -5.66 -14.12
N LEU A 203 -12.61 -4.91 -13.36
CA LEU A 203 -11.39 -5.42 -12.72
C LEU A 203 -11.75 -6.30 -11.50
N GLN A 204 -12.84 -5.99 -10.78
CA GLN A 204 -13.32 -6.86 -9.70
C GLN A 204 -13.80 -8.22 -10.24
N ASP A 205 -14.51 -8.22 -11.38
CA ASP A 205 -14.92 -9.46 -12.07
C ASP A 205 -13.72 -10.27 -12.52
N PHE A 206 -12.76 -9.63 -13.19
CA PHE A 206 -11.52 -10.29 -13.58
C PHE A 206 -10.83 -10.95 -12.37
N LEU A 207 -10.58 -10.20 -11.30
CA LEU A 207 -9.92 -10.74 -10.10
C LEU A 207 -10.70 -11.86 -9.40
N ARG A 208 -12.04 -11.86 -9.49
CA ARG A 208 -12.88 -12.96 -8.96
C ARG A 208 -12.84 -14.21 -9.81
N GLU A 209 -12.72 -14.04 -11.13
CA GLU A 209 -12.83 -15.12 -12.10
C GLU A 209 -11.46 -15.68 -12.55
N THR A 210 -10.37 -14.98 -12.23
CA THR A 210 -9.02 -15.40 -12.61
C THR A 210 -8.24 -16.07 -11.50
N ASP A 211 -7.61 -17.18 -11.88
CA ASP A 211 -6.59 -17.87 -11.10
C ASP A 211 -5.23 -17.18 -11.36
N LEU A 212 -5.07 -15.96 -10.83
CA LEU A 212 -3.86 -15.13 -10.88
C LEU A 212 -3.26 -15.01 -9.48
N HIS A 213 -2.02 -15.45 -9.33
CA HIS A 213 -1.26 -15.40 -8.08
C HIS A 213 -0.05 -14.50 -8.22
N ILE A 214 0.19 -13.68 -7.19
CA ILE A 214 1.33 -12.75 -7.13
C ILE A 214 2.03 -12.98 -5.80
N ILE A 215 3.21 -13.58 -5.85
CA ILE A 215 4.02 -13.91 -4.69
C ILE A 215 5.25 -13.03 -4.70
N ASP A 216 5.33 -12.18 -3.68
CA ASP A 216 6.49 -11.34 -3.42
C ASP A 216 7.50 -12.11 -2.56
N ASP A 217 8.76 -11.71 -2.69
CA ASP A 217 9.89 -12.25 -1.92
C ASP A 217 10.00 -13.77 -2.07
N PHE A 218 9.87 -14.23 -3.31
CA PHE A 218 9.72 -15.64 -3.65
C PHE A 218 11.02 -16.45 -3.49
N LEU A 219 12.18 -15.89 -3.78
CA LEU A 219 13.47 -16.55 -3.57
C LEU A 219 14.05 -16.16 -2.20
N PRO A 220 14.73 -17.09 -1.50
CA PRO A 220 15.43 -16.79 -0.26
C PRO A 220 16.65 -15.88 -0.46
N ASP A 221 17.36 -16.02 -1.59
CA ASP A 221 18.48 -15.17 -1.99
C ASP A 221 18.37 -14.81 -3.48
N PRO A 222 17.59 -13.77 -3.84
CA PRO A 222 17.39 -13.38 -5.22
C PRO A 222 18.65 -12.78 -5.87
N ALA A 223 19.61 -12.29 -5.07
CA ALA A 223 20.85 -11.70 -5.59
C ALA A 223 21.80 -12.79 -6.09
N ALA A 224 22.00 -13.85 -5.29
CA ALA A 224 22.77 -15.02 -5.72
C ALA A 224 22.13 -15.67 -6.96
N TRP A 225 20.80 -15.80 -6.96
CA TRP A 225 20.05 -16.38 -8.08
C TRP A 225 20.21 -15.58 -9.38
N ARG A 226 20.19 -14.24 -9.29
CA ARG A 226 20.46 -13.37 -10.44
C ARG A 226 21.89 -13.56 -10.94
N ALA A 227 22.88 -13.62 -10.05
CA ALA A 227 24.27 -13.79 -10.43
C ALA A 227 24.50 -15.10 -11.18
N GLU A 228 23.89 -16.20 -10.72
CA GLU A 228 23.92 -17.49 -11.41
C GLU A 228 23.26 -17.41 -12.79
N ALA A 229 22.09 -16.77 -12.88
CA ALA A 229 21.39 -16.60 -14.15
C ALA A 229 22.21 -15.83 -15.19
N LEU A 230 22.89 -14.75 -14.78
CA LEU A 230 23.71 -13.92 -15.67
C LEU A 230 25.02 -14.62 -16.11
N ALA A 231 25.45 -15.66 -15.40
CA ALA A 231 26.61 -16.47 -15.77
C ALA A 231 26.30 -17.52 -16.85
N LEU A 232 25.01 -17.76 -17.15
CA LEU A 232 24.59 -18.74 -18.14
C LEU A 232 24.71 -18.20 -19.58
N PRO A 233 24.92 -19.10 -20.56
CA PRO A 233 24.90 -18.71 -21.96
C PRO A 233 23.48 -18.39 -22.43
N PHE A 234 23.26 -17.15 -22.87
CA PHE A 234 22.03 -16.74 -23.54
C PHE A 234 22.17 -16.95 -25.05
N GLU A 235 21.37 -17.86 -25.62
CA GLU A 235 21.52 -18.27 -27.03
C GLU A 235 20.79 -17.31 -27.97
N GLN A 236 21.44 -16.22 -28.40
CA GLN A 236 20.77 -15.24 -29.27
C GLN A 236 20.41 -15.82 -30.67
N GLN A 237 21.21 -16.75 -31.21
CA GLN A 237 21.00 -17.29 -32.55
C GLN A 237 19.86 -18.32 -32.64
N ARG A 238 19.66 -19.16 -31.62
CA ARG A 238 18.57 -20.14 -31.60
C ARG A 238 17.19 -19.48 -31.49
N TYR A 239 17.15 -18.28 -30.92
CA TYR A 239 15.94 -17.49 -30.73
C TYR A 239 15.83 -16.32 -31.73
N ALA A 240 16.73 -16.23 -32.72
CA ALA A 240 16.69 -15.23 -33.77
C ALA A 240 15.39 -15.32 -34.58
N GLY A 241 14.60 -14.25 -34.57
CA GLY A 241 13.33 -14.17 -35.30
C GLY A 241 12.15 -14.87 -34.62
N GLN A 242 12.28 -15.25 -33.34
CA GLN A 242 11.18 -15.76 -32.53
C GLN A 242 10.14 -14.67 -32.19
N ASN A 243 9.02 -15.12 -31.63
CA ASN A 243 7.85 -14.29 -31.35
C ASN A 243 8.11 -13.25 -30.25
N TYR A 244 8.91 -13.60 -29.25
CA TYR A 244 9.13 -12.82 -28.03
C TYR A 244 10.48 -12.10 -28.02
N PRO A 245 10.59 -10.94 -27.35
CA PRO A 245 11.84 -10.17 -27.31
C PRO A 245 12.92 -10.80 -26.44
N GLY A 246 14.16 -10.72 -26.90
CA GLY A 246 15.35 -11.08 -26.14
C GLY A 246 15.91 -12.45 -26.49
N SER A 247 16.81 -12.92 -25.64
CA SER A 247 17.48 -14.22 -25.75
C SER A 247 17.16 -15.08 -24.54
N GLN A 248 17.34 -16.39 -24.66
CA GLN A 248 16.97 -17.33 -23.60
C GLN A 248 18.09 -18.35 -23.38
N THR A 249 18.20 -18.84 -22.15
CA THR A 249 18.99 -20.04 -21.83
C THR A 249 18.21 -21.31 -22.19
N ASP A 250 18.88 -22.45 -22.21
CA ASP A 250 18.21 -23.74 -22.06
C ASP A 250 17.44 -23.81 -20.73
N GLY A 251 16.47 -24.74 -20.65
CA GLY A 251 15.80 -25.07 -19.40
C GLY A 251 16.79 -25.46 -18.31
N GLN A 252 16.56 -24.97 -17.09
CA GLN A 252 17.46 -25.16 -15.95
C GLN A 252 16.84 -26.11 -14.91
N PRO A 253 17.65 -26.86 -14.14
CA PRO A 253 17.15 -27.65 -13.03
C PRO A 253 16.35 -26.77 -12.04
N CYS A 254 15.04 -27.02 -11.94
CA CYS A 254 14.12 -26.13 -11.21
C CYS A 254 13.21 -26.86 -10.22
N GLN A 255 13.47 -28.13 -9.90
CA GLN A 255 12.62 -28.98 -9.05
C GLN A 255 12.25 -28.30 -7.72
N ALA A 256 13.24 -27.76 -6.98
CA ALA A 256 12.99 -27.09 -5.71
C ALA A 256 12.12 -25.83 -5.84
N ILE A 257 12.24 -25.11 -6.96
CA ILE A 257 11.40 -23.95 -7.25
C ILE A 257 9.98 -24.39 -7.58
N MET A 258 9.83 -25.45 -8.38
CA MET A 258 8.51 -26.02 -8.69
C MET A 258 7.79 -26.53 -7.43
N GLU A 259 8.51 -27.14 -6.48
CA GLU A 259 7.95 -27.52 -5.17
C GLU A 259 7.49 -26.31 -4.35
N ARG A 260 8.26 -25.21 -4.38
CA ARG A 260 7.87 -23.95 -3.74
C ARG A 260 6.63 -23.35 -4.39
N ILE A 261 6.52 -23.43 -5.73
CA ILE A 261 5.34 -23.03 -6.49
C ILE A 261 4.12 -23.86 -6.06
N ALA A 262 4.24 -25.18 -6.03
CA ALA A 262 3.16 -26.08 -5.61
C ALA A 262 2.69 -25.77 -4.18
N THR A 263 3.65 -25.58 -3.27
CA THR A 263 3.39 -25.20 -1.88
C THR A 263 2.64 -23.87 -1.80
N ALA A 264 3.07 -22.87 -2.56
CA ALA A 264 2.45 -21.55 -2.56
C ALA A 264 1.04 -21.54 -3.17
N LEU A 265 0.78 -22.41 -4.15
CA LEU A 265 -0.56 -22.63 -4.70
C LEU A 265 -1.45 -23.47 -3.78
N GLY A 266 -0.87 -24.23 -2.85
CA GLY A 266 -1.58 -25.23 -2.05
C GLY A 266 -2.16 -26.37 -2.89
N ARG A 267 -1.58 -26.62 -4.08
CA ARG A 267 -2.07 -27.59 -5.07
C ARG A 267 -0.91 -28.40 -5.62
N GLU A 268 -1.17 -29.65 -6.00
CA GLU A 268 -0.21 -30.44 -6.77
C GLU A 268 -0.03 -29.81 -8.16
N ILE A 269 1.20 -29.87 -8.69
CA ILE A 269 1.51 -29.38 -10.03
C ILE A 269 2.29 -30.43 -10.83
N ARG A 270 2.14 -30.43 -12.15
CA ARG A 270 2.92 -31.22 -13.09
C ARG A 270 3.62 -30.30 -14.08
N PHE A 271 4.94 -30.32 -14.14
CA PHE A 271 5.67 -29.55 -15.15
C PHE A 271 5.73 -30.33 -16.48
N ILE A 272 5.52 -29.63 -17.60
CA ILE A 272 5.31 -30.25 -18.93
C ILE A 272 6.13 -29.62 -20.06
N SER A 273 7.11 -28.78 -19.73
CA SER A 273 7.95 -28.09 -20.72
C SER A 273 9.43 -28.43 -20.55
N PRO A 274 10.17 -28.70 -21.64
CA PRO A 274 11.63 -28.83 -21.62
C PRO A 274 12.32 -27.48 -21.34
N ASP A 275 11.63 -26.35 -21.56
CA ASP A 275 12.16 -25.00 -21.34
C ASP A 275 11.90 -24.48 -19.91
N ASN A 276 11.45 -25.35 -19.00
CA ASN A 276 11.18 -24.98 -17.61
C ASN A 276 12.43 -24.48 -16.89
N GLY A 277 12.28 -23.39 -16.13
CA GLY A 277 13.38 -22.77 -15.40
C GLY A 277 14.34 -21.99 -16.30
N SER A 278 14.05 -21.86 -17.60
CA SER A 278 14.85 -21.02 -18.50
C SER A 278 14.80 -19.55 -18.09
N TYR A 279 15.92 -18.86 -18.29
CA TYR A 279 16.01 -17.42 -18.09
C TYR A 279 15.88 -16.70 -19.41
N ARG A 280 15.13 -15.60 -19.43
CA ARG A 280 14.99 -14.71 -20.58
C ARG A 280 15.54 -13.33 -20.25
N LEU A 281 16.40 -12.83 -21.12
CA LEU A 281 17.05 -11.54 -21.03
C LEU A 281 16.72 -10.69 -22.26
N SER A 282 16.11 -9.54 -22.04
CA SER A 282 15.65 -8.63 -23.10
C SER A 282 16.17 -7.21 -22.87
N TYR A 283 16.60 -6.55 -23.94
CA TYR A 283 17.12 -5.18 -23.93
C TYR A 283 16.15 -4.19 -24.58
N ALA A 284 16.41 -2.89 -24.43
CA ALA A 284 15.58 -1.81 -24.97
C ALA A 284 15.40 -1.86 -26.50
N ASP A 285 16.37 -2.42 -27.22
CA ASP A 285 16.35 -2.60 -28.67
C ASP A 285 15.82 -3.97 -29.12
N ALA A 286 15.32 -4.78 -28.19
CA ALA A 286 14.86 -6.14 -28.49
C ALA A 286 13.73 -6.14 -29.51
N MET A 287 13.86 -7.05 -30.48
CA MET A 287 12.89 -7.25 -31.55
C MET A 287 11.91 -8.36 -31.19
N ALA A 288 10.65 -8.23 -31.58
CA ALA A 288 9.59 -9.21 -31.35
C ALA A 288 8.62 -9.26 -32.52
N ARG A 289 7.82 -10.34 -32.61
CA ARG A 289 6.68 -10.45 -33.53
C ARG A 289 5.34 -10.31 -32.82
N THR A 290 5.30 -10.60 -31.52
CA THR A 290 4.06 -10.66 -30.74
C THR A 290 4.12 -9.73 -29.53
N ASP A 291 3.01 -9.02 -29.28
CA ASP A 291 2.75 -8.21 -28.10
C ASP A 291 1.68 -8.91 -27.24
N ILE A 292 0.38 -8.66 -27.45
CA ILE A 292 -0.69 -9.40 -26.77
C ILE A 292 -0.75 -10.83 -27.31
N HIS A 293 -0.67 -11.81 -26.42
CA HIS A 293 -0.66 -13.23 -26.77
C HIS A 293 -1.27 -14.12 -25.67
N VAL A 294 -1.27 -15.43 -25.91
CA VAL A 294 -1.56 -16.51 -24.96
C VAL A 294 -0.46 -17.57 -25.10
N ASP A 295 -0.12 -18.27 -24.03
CA ASP A 295 0.95 -19.28 -24.05
C ASP A 295 0.50 -20.63 -24.63
N ASN A 296 -0.81 -20.94 -24.56
CA ASN A 296 -1.39 -22.17 -25.11
C ASN A 296 -2.20 -21.93 -26.40
N GLU A 297 -1.50 -21.92 -27.54
CA GLU A 297 -2.11 -21.72 -28.86
C GLU A 297 -2.85 -22.96 -29.41
N THR A 298 -2.70 -24.15 -28.83
CA THR A 298 -3.43 -25.35 -29.28
C THR A 298 -4.78 -25.49 -28.58
N GLY A 299 -4.90 -25.03 -27.32
CA GLY A 299 -6.15 -25.02 -26.56
C GLY A 299 -6.59 -26.39 -26.04
N SER A 300 -5.67 -27.36 -26.01
CA SER A 300 -5.94 -28.72 -25.54
C SER A 300 -5.88 -28.88 -24.03
N ASN A 301 -5.32 -27.90 -23.30
CA ASN A 301 -5.23 -27.94 -21.84
C ASN A 301 -5.48 -26.55 -21.22
N PHE A 302 -6.61 -26.39 -20.52
CA PHE A 302 -6.98 -25.15 -19.83
C PHE A 302 -6.38 -25.04 -18.42
N ASN A 303 -5.79 -26.12 -17.90
CA ASN A 303 -5.12 -26.18 -16.61
C ASN A 303 -3.64 -25.81 -16.68
N PHE A 304 -3.21 -25.22 -17.80
CA PHE A 304 -1.85 -24.77 -18.03
C PHE A 304 -1.60 -23.39 -17.41
N TYR A 305 -0.50 -23.28 -16.67
CA TYR A 305 -0.04 -22.07 -16.01
C TYR A 305 1.33 -21.65 -16.54
N ALA A 306 1.50 -20.34 -16.62
CA ALA A 306 2.79 -19.71 -16.78
C ALA A 306 3.18 -19.03 -15.46
N GLY A 307 4.44 -19.17 -15.09
CA GLY A 307 5.10 -18.50 -14.00
C GLY A 307 6.18 -17.58 -14.54
N VAL A 308 6.19 -16.31 -14.12
CA VAL A 308 7.24 -15.35 -14.47
C VAL A 308 7.84 -14.79 -13.19
N LEU A 309 9.10 -15.11 -12.94
CA LEU A 309 9.86 -14.61 -11.80
C LEU A 309 10.75 -13.46 -12.23
N TYR A 310 10.57 -12.30 -11.60
CA TYR A 310 11.35 -11.09 -11.87
C TYR A 310 12.64 -11.05 -11.06
N LEU A 311 13.76 -10.87 -11.76
CA LEU A 311 15.10 -10.95 -11.16
C LEU A 311 15.89 -9.65 -11.26
N ASN A 312 15.29 -8.57 -11.78
CA ASN A 312 15.93 -7.26 -11.79
C ASN A 312 16.08 -6.70 -10.37
N PRO A 313 17.21 -6.04 -10.04
CA PRO A 313 17.36 -5.25 -8.83
C PRO A 313 16.23 -4.22 -8.69
N PRO A 314 15.88 -3.88 -7.44
CA PRO A 314 14.72 -3.05 -7.16
C PRO A 314 14.71 -1.69 -7.89
N GLU A 315 15.87 -1.06 -8.06
CA GLU A 315 16.06 0.21 -8.75
C GLU A 315 15.98 0.12 -10.29
N GLN A 316 16.04 -1.09 -10.84
CA GLN A 316 15.97 -1.33 -12.29
C GLN A 316 14.58 -1.79 -12.75
N CYS A 317 13.68 -2.12 -11.82
CA CYS A 317 12.36 -2.65 -12.14
C CYS A 317 11.52 -1.62 -12.92
N GLN A 318 11.05 -2.02 -14.11
CA GLN A 318 10.21 -1.20 -14.98
C GLN A 318 9.17 -2.07 -15.70
N GLY A 319 8.00 -1.51 -15.98
CA GLY A 319 6.90 -2.22 -16.64
C GLY A 319 6.43 -3.44 -15.83
N GLY A 320 5.99 -4.50 -16.50
CA GLY A 320 5.56 -5.72 -15.84
C GLY A 320 4.97 -6.74 -16.83
N THR A 321 3.88 -7.37 -16.39
CA THR A 321 3.01 -8.22 -17.22
C THR A 321 1.62 -7.64 -17.17
N THR A 322 1.10 -7.23 -18.33
CA THR A 322 -0.24 -6.67 -18.48
C THR A 322 -1.21 -7.71 -18.99
N PHE A 323 -2.42 -7.74 -18.43
CA PHE A 323 -3.54 -8.58 -18.84
C PHE A 323 -4.59 -7.74 -19.57
N TRP A 324 -5.19 -8.32 -20.60
CA TRP A 324 -5.97 -7.58 -21.58
C TRP A 324 -7.37 -8.15 -21.76
N ARG A 325 -8.30 -7.26 -22.08
CA ARG A 325 -9.61 -7.60 -22.63
C ARG A 325 -9.70 -7.14 -24.07
N HIS A 326 -10.11 -8.04 -24.95
CA HIS A 326 -10.49 -7.68 -26.30
C HIS A 326 -11.86 -6.99 -26.25
N GLN A 327 -11.91 -5.69 -26.57
CA GLN A 327 -13.12 -4.88 -26.39
C GLN A 327 -14.30 -5.39 -27.25
N PRO A 328 -14.14 -5.72 -28.55
CA PRO A 328 -15.26 -6.15 -29.38
C PRO A 328 -15.94 -7.45 -28.92
N SER A 329 -15.18 -8.40 -28.36
CA SER A 329 -15.75 -9.68 -27.91
C SER A 329 -15.97 -9.75 -26.39
N GLY A 330 -15.40 -8.82 -25.62
CA GLY A 330 -15.37 -8.86 -24.16
C GLY A 330 -14.44 -9.93 -23.58
N TRP A 331 -13.71 -10.68 -24.41
CA TRP A 331 -12.90 -11.80 -23.94
C TRP A 331 -11.59 -11.31 -23.32
N TYR A 332 -11.27 -11.80 -22.12
CA TYR A 332 -9.98 -11.60 -21.46
C TYR A 332 -9.07 -12.84 -21.51
N ARG A 333 -9.57 -13.89 -22.17
CA ARG A 333 -8.90 -15.18 -22.29
C ARG A 333 -9.32 -15.90 -23.56
N ARG A 334 -8.52 -16.88 -23.99
CA ARG A 334 -8.96 -17.88 -24.95
C ARG A 334 -10.09 -18.72 -24.36
N LEU A 335 -11.13 -18.94 -25.17
CA LEU A 335 -12.26 -19.80 -24.82
C LEU A 335 -12.16 -21.18 -25.51
N PRO A 336 -12.92 -22.18 -25.05
CA PRO A 336 -13.09 -23.46 -25.75
C PRO A 336 -13.62 -23.28 -27.18
N GLU A 337 -13.25 -24.18 -28.09
CA GLU A 337 -13.49 -24.02 -29.53
C GLU A 337 -14.98 -23.83 -29.88
N ALA A 338 -15.89 -24.47 -29.13
CA ALA A 338 -17.34 -24.29 -29.29
C ALA A 338 -17.79 -22.85 -29.01
N GLN A 339 -17.24 -22.23 -27.96
CA GLN A 339 -17.52 -20.83 -27.60
C GLN A 339 -16.86 -19.86 -28.57
N VAL A 340 -15.65 -20.19 -29.07
CA VAL A 340 -14.97 -19.39 -30.09
C VAL A 340 -15.83 -19.31 -31.36
N LYS A 341 -16.38 -20.45 -31.80
CA LYS A 341 -17.31 -20.52 -32.94
C LYS A 341 -18.61 -19.77 -32.67
N ALA A 342 -19.19 -19.91 -31.48
CA ALA A 342 -20.38 -19.14 -31.08
C ALA A 342 -20.13 -17.62 -31.09
N GLY A 343 -18.90 -17.19 -30.81
CA GLY A 343 -18.45 -15.80 -30.90
C GLY A 343 -18.19 -15.29 -32.33
N GLY A 344 -18.46 -16.08 -33.37
CA GLY A 344 -18.36 -15.67 -34.77
C GLY A 344 -16.98 -15.87 -35.41
N TYR A 345 -16.08 -16.63 -34.78
CA TYR A 345 -14.75 -16.94 -35.32
C TYR A 345 -14.67 -18.39 -35.80
N ALA A 346 -14.00 -18.63 -36.94
CA ALA A 346 -13.90 -19.99 -37.49
C ALA A 346 -13.06 -20.92 -36.58
N SER A 347 -12.08 -20.35 -35.90
CA SER A 347 -11.22 -21.01 -34.90
C SER A 347 -10.52 -19.95 -34.05
N PHE A 348 -9.83 -20.35 -32.98
CA PHE A 348 -8.99 -19.39 -32.25
C PHE A 348 -7.87 -18.82 -33.13
N LYS A 349 -7.30 -19.61 -34.05
CA LYS A 349 -6.30 -19.13 -35.01
C LYS A 349 -6.84 -18.03 -35.94
N ASP A 350 -8.12 -18.11 -36.30
CA ASP A 350 -8.80 -17.03 -37.05
C ASP A 350 -8.92 -15.76 -36.19
N PHE A 351 -9.30 -15.88 -34.92
CA PHE A 351 -9.27 -14.77 -33.96
C PHE A 351 -7.87 -14.14 -33.86
N GLN A 352 -6.82 -14.95 -33.67
CA GLN A 352 -5.45 -14.45 -33.55
C GLN A 352 -5.02 -13.65 -34.78
N LYS A 353 -5.28 -14.14 -36.00
CA LYS A 353 -4.96 -13.41 -37.24
C LYS A 353 -5.66 -12.05 -37.34
N ARG A 354 -6.88 -11.96 -36.82
CA ARG A 354 -7.70 -10.73 -36.88
C ARG A 354 -7.35 -9.73 -35.79
N TRP A 355 -6.87 -10.16 -34.64
CA TRP A 355 -6.82 -9.28 -33.46
C TRP A 355 -5.52 -9.31 -32.66
N LEU A 356 -4.66 -10.33 -32.82
CA LEU A 356 -3.36 -10.37 -32.18
C LEU A 356 -2.24 -9.97 -33.15
N PRO A 357 -1.29 -9.12 -32.73
CA PRO A 357 -0.13 -8.77 -33.55
C PRO A 357 0.80 -9.97 -33.69
N ASN A 358 0.99 -10.49 -34.91
CA ASN A 358 1.87 -11.65 -35.16
C ASN A 358 2.61 -11.62 -36.52
N SER A 359 2.59 -10.50 -37.24
CA SER A 359 2.89 -10.53 -38.69
C SER A 359 4.27 -9.99 -39.09
N LYS A 360 4.87 -9.05 -38.34
CA LYS A 360 6.17 -8.43 -38.66
C LYS A 360 7.08 -8.35 -37.44
N VAL A 361 8.37 -8.61 -37.65
CA VAL A 361 9.41 -8.40 -36.63
C VAL A 361 9.71 -6.90 -36.56
N GLN A 362 9.57 -6.31 -35.38
CA GLN A 362 9.91 -4.91 -35.12
C GLN A 362 10.36 -4.74 -33.66
N LYS A 363 10.81 -3.54 -33.29
CA LYS A 363 11.19 -3.24 -31.91
C LYS A 363 9.99 -3.43 -31.00
N PHE A 364 10.19 -4.15 -29.89
CA PHE A 364 9.09 -4.51 -29.00
C PHE A 364 8.35 -3.28 -28.46
N ASN A 365 9.08 -2.25 -28.00
CA ASN A 365 8.45 -1.05 -27.45
C ASN A 365 7.65 -0.23 -28.49
N GLU A 366 7.89 -0.48 -29.79
CA GLU A 366 7.15 0.12 -30.91
C GLU A 366 6.00 -0.80 -31.40
N LEU A 367 5.89 -2.02 -30.87
CA LEU A 367 4.87 -3.00 -31.19
C LEU A 367 3.58 -2.69 -30.42
N GLN A 368 2.72 -1.86 -31.04
CA GLN A 368 1.39 -1.49 -30.50
C GLN A 368 0.29 -1.64 -31.55
N GLU A 369 0.38 -2.64 -32.43
CA GLU A 369 -0.62 -2.82 -33.48
C GLU A 369 -1.99 -3.17 -32.87
N ARG A 370 -3.04 -2.48 -33.35
CA ARG A 370 -4.44 -2.73 -32.97
C ARG A 370 -4.74 -2.56 -31.48
N ARG A 371 -3.89 -1.87 -30.71
CA ARG A 371 -4.07 -1.66 -29.26
C ARG A 371 -5.40 -0.99 -28.90
N ASP A 372 -5.98 -0.21 -29.81
CA ASP A 372 -7.32 0.40 -29.67
C ASP A 372 -8.47 -0.62 -29.51
N SER A 373 -8.28 -1.85 -30.01
CA SER A 373 -9.27 -2.95 -29.84
C SER A 373 -9.11 -3.68 -28.50
N TRP A 374 -8.17 -3.26 -27.67
CA TRP A 374 -7.81 -3.90 -26.42
C TRP A 374 -7.91 -2.91 -25.26
N GLN A 375 -8.21 -3.44 -24.09
CA GLN A 375 -8.24 -2.67 -22.85
C GLN A 375 -7.34 -3.37 -21.85
N ALA A 376 -6.42 -2.62 -21.26
CA ALA A 376 -5.64 -3.10 -20.12
C ALA A 376 -6.58 -3.30 -18.94
N LEU A 377 -6.65 -4.52 -18.41
CA LEU A 377 -7.42 -4.84 -17.21
C LEU A 377 -6.56 -4.62 -15.97
N LEU A 378 -5.36 -5.20 -15.98
CA LEU A 378 -4.44 -5.19 -14.87
C LEU A 378 -3.01 -5.24 -15.40
N GLU A 379 -2.13 -4.41 -14.89
CA GLU A 379 -0.69 -4.62 -14.99
C GLU A 379 -0.18 -5.10 -13.64
N VAL A 380 0.50 -6.24 -13.62
CA VAL A 380 1.29 -6.63 -12.46
C VAL A 380 2.69 -6.08 -12.65
N PRO A 381 3.06 -5.00 -11.92
CA PRO A 381 4.33 -4.34 -12.13
C PRO A 381 5.47 -5.28 -11.75
N MET A 382 6.56 -5.14 -12.49
CA MET A 382 7.82 -5.73 -12.15
C MET A 382 8.23 -5.25 -10.77
N ARG A 383 8.53 -6.21 -9.90
CA ARG A 383 9.12 -5.98 -8.59
C ARG A 383 10.22 -7.00 -8.43
N HIS A 384 11.32 -6.58 -7.80
CA HIS A 384 12.38 -7.50 -7.43
C HIS A 384 11.81 -8.71 -6.67
N ASN A 385 12.24 -9.92 -7.06
CA ASN A 385 11.87 -11.17 -6.40
C ASN A 385 10.35 -11.47 -6.36
N ARG A 386 9.60 -10.97 -7.35
CA ARG A 386 8.17 -11.29 -7.52
C ARG A 386 8.00 -12.41 -8.52
N LEU A 387 7.27 -13.44 -8.12
CA LEU A 387 6.71 -14.45 -9.00
C LEU A 387 5.25 -14.11 -9.29
N ILE A 388 4.91 -14.03 -10.56
CA ILE A 388 3.51 -14.04 -11.01
C ILE A 388 3.19 -15.41 -11.59
N MET A 389 1.99 -15.92 -11.30
CA MET A 389 1.49 -17.16 -11.88
C MET A 389 0.07 -16.96 -12.37
N TYR A 390 -0.21 -17.38 -13.58
CA TYR A 390 -1.52 -17.19 -14.20
C TYR A 390 -1.79 -18.31 -15.18
N GLN A 391 -3.07 -18.53 -15.48
CA GLN A 391 -3.44 -19.48 -16.52
C GLN A 391 -2.99 -18.95 -17.89
N GLY A 392 -2.23 -19.75 -18.63
CA GLY A 392 -1.61 -19.32 -19.90
C GLY A 392 -2.60 -19.06 -21.04
N HIS A 393 -3.90 -19.19 -20.79
CA HIS A 393 -4.95 -18.82 -21.72
C HIS A 393 -5.47 -17.38 -21.53
N TYR A 394 -5.00 -16.63 -20.53
CA TYR A 394 -5.30 -15.20 -20.41
C TYR A 394 -4.55 -14.39 -21.47
N PHE A 395 -5.20 -13.38 -22.04
CA PHE A 395 -4.53 -12.46 -22.94
C PHE A 395 -3.57 -11.59 -22.14
N HIS A 396 -2.28 -11.69 -22.45
CA HIS A 396 -1.26 -10.97 -21.71
C HIS A 396 -0.12 -10.48 -22.62
N SER A 397 0.65 -9.53 -22.12
CA SER A 397 1.85 -9.00 -22.76
C SER A 397 2.86 -8.60 -21.70
N LEU A 398 4.13 -8.47 -22.08
CA LEU A 398 5.08 -7.70 -21.28
C LEU A 398 4.88 -6.20 -21.55
N SER A 399 5.05 -5.35 -20.54
CA SER A 399 4.77 -3.90 -20.68
C SER A 399 5.92 -3.09 -21.26
N ASN A 400 7.16 -3.54 -21.00
CA ASN A 400 8.37 -2.80 -21.35
C ASN A 400 9.57 -3.76 -21.47
N VAL A 401 10.50 -3.43 -22.35
CA VAL A 401 11.88 -3.93 -22.35
C VAL A 401 12.85 -2.75 -22.23
N PHE A 402 13.91 -2.93 -21.46
CA PHE A 402 14.83 -1.86 -21.06
C PHE A 402 16.24 -2.39 -20.85
N GLY A 403 17.19 -1.49 -20.65
CA GLY A 403 18.61 -1.81 -20.51
C GLY A 403 19.29 -2.06 -21.84
N ASP A 404 20.62 -2.08 -21.81
CA ASP A 404 21.52 -2.22 -22.95
C ASP A 404 22.66 -3.22 -22.68
N SER A 405 22.66 -3.83 -21.50
CA SER A 405 23.67 -4.79 -21.05
C SER A 405 23.05 -5.87 -20.15
N PRO A 406 23.70 -7.02 -19.96
CA PRO A 406 23.18 -8.07 -19.08
C PRO A 406 22.85 -7.59 -17.65
N ASP A 407 23.61 -6.64 -17.13
CA ASP A 407 23.46 -6.14 -15.76
C ASP A 407 22.21 -5.29 -15.54
N ASN A 408 21.73 -4.60 -16.58
CA ASN A 408 20.59 -3.69 -16.52
C ASN A 408 19.41 -4.09 -17.42
N GLY A 409 19.54 -5.16 -18.19
CA GLY A 409 18.50 -5.72 -19.06
C GLY A 409 17.37 -6.36 -18.27
N ARG A 410 16.18 -6.43 -18.88
CA ARG A 410 15.02 -7.11 -18.30
C ARG A 410 15.30 -8.61 -18.19
N LEU A 411 15.44 -9.12 -16.96
CA LEU A 411 15.74 -10.52 -16.68
C LEU A 411 14.59 -11.20 -15.94
N VAL A 412 14.13 -12.32 -16.48
CA VAL A 412 13.11 -13.18 -15.85
C VAL A 412 13.49 -14.64 -15.90
N GLN A 413 12.93 -15.43 -14.98
CA GLN A 413 12.89 -16.88 -15.10
C GLN A 413 11.46 -17.35 -15.38
N LEU A 414 11.31 -18.30 -16.30
CA LEU A 414 10.03 -18.77 -16.81
C LEU A 414 9.73 -20.19 -16.32
N PHE A 415 8.49 -20.41 -15.90
CA PHE A 415 8.00 -21.71 -15.45
C PHE A 415 6.67 -22.03 -16.14
N PHE A 416 6.46 -23.30 -16.49
CA PHE A 416 5.30 -23.78 -17.22
C PHE A 416 4.86 -25.13 -16.65
N PHE A 417 3.64 -25.17 -16.14
CA PHE A 417 3.12 -26.33 -15.42
C PHE A 417 1.61 -26.46 -15.58
N GLU A 418 1.12 -27.64 -15.25
CA GLU A 418 -0.29 -27.99 -15.18
C GLU A 418 -0.69 -28.13 -13.72
N VAL A 419 -1.92 -27.77 -13.41
CA VAL A 419 -2.53 -28.07 -12.12
C VAL A 419 -3.66 -29.07 -12.36
N PRO A 420 -3.51 -30.35 -11.94
CA PRO A 420 -4.54 -31.36 -12.14
C PRO A 420 -5.90 -30.94 -11.56
N ASP A 421 -6.97 -31.45 -12.16
CA ASP A 421 -8.36 -31.24 -11.72
C ASP A 421 -8.62 -31.81 -10.32
#